data_AF-A0A8J1LZ23-F1
#
_entry.id   AF-A0A8J1LZ23-F1
#
_cell.length_a   1.000
_cell.length_b   1.000
_cell.length_c   1.000
_cell.angle_alpha   90.00
_cell.angle_beta   90.00
_cell.angle_gamma   90.00
#
_symmetry.space_group_name_H-M   'P 1'
#
loop_
_entity.id
_entity.type
_entity.pdbx_description
1 polymer ?
#
loop_
_entity_poly.entity_id
_entity_poly.type
_entity_poly.pdbx_seq_one_letter_code
_entity_poly.pdbx_strand_id
1 'polypeptide(L)'
;MMPPNKADDGPKQHPIIGRFGTSLKIGIVGLTNVGKVPAFLNVLDIAGLVKGASAGQGLGNAFLSHIRACDGIFHVMRAFEDDDIIHTEGSVNPVRDIEIIHEELRLKDKEMIIAVLNMLEKVAVREGDKKLKPEYDIMCKVRNWVIDEKKHVRYYHEWNNKEVDVLNKYLFLTSKPMIYLINLSENDYIRNENTWLIKIKEWVDKHDPGALVIPFSGALELKLQDMSDEEKQKYLEEKVTQSALAKMIKTVYAGLQLQYFFTAGPDEVRAWTIKKGTKAPQAAGKIHTDFEKGFIMAEVMKFDDFKEEGTEASVKAAGKYRQEDRNYTVEDGDIIFFKFNTPQQ
;
A
#
# COMPACT_ATOMS: atom_id res chain seq x y z
N MET A 1 5.42 46.49 -19.16
CA MET A 1 4.44 45.45 -18.81
C MET A 1 5.17 44.12 -18.75
N MET A 2 5.58 43.70 -17.55
CA MET A 2 6.13 42.36 -17.31
C MET A 2 4.96 41.38 -17.15
N PRO A 3 4.98 40.19 -17.78
CA PRO A 3 4.01 39.16 -17.45
C PRO A 3 4.34 38.54 -16.07
N PRO A 4 3.33 38.24 -15.24
CA PRO A 4 3.53 37.76 -13.88
C PRO A 4 4.00 36.31 -13.81
N ASN A 5 4.74 36.04 -12.73
CA ASN A 5 5.36 34.79 -12.30
C ASN A 5 4.51 33.53 -12.57
N LYS A 6 5.18 32.50 -13.09
CA LYS A 6 4.72 31.11 -13.03
C LYS A 6 4.53 30.72 -11.56
N ALA A 7 3.32 30.31 -11.22
CA ALA A 7 3.03 29.68 -9.95
C ALA A 7 3.82 28.39 -9.81
N ASP A 8 4.34 28.19 -8.60
CA ASP A 8 5.05 27.03 -8.12
C ASP A 8 4.09 25.82 -8.12
N ASP A 9 4.31 24.87 -9.04
CA ASP A 9 3.55 23.62 -9.09
C ASP A 9 4.05 22.72 -7.95
N GLY A 10 3.22 22.58 -6.90
CA GLY A 10 3.46 21.63 -5.82
C GLY A 10 3.64 20.18 -6.29
N PRO A 11 4.11 19.27 -5.42
CA PRO A 11 4.43 17.90 -5.79
C PRO A 11 3.19 17.17 -6.36
N LYS A 12 3.29 16.74 -7.62
CA LYS A 12 2.23 16.04 -8.36
C LYS A 12 1.92 14.70 -7.68
N GLN A 13 0.69 14.55 -7.18
CA GLN A 13 0.21 13.30 -6.59
C GLN A 13 0.09 12.19 -7.64
N HIS A 14 0.69 11.03 -7.34
CA HIS A 14 0.67 9.86 -8.21
C HIS A 14 -0.51 8.92 -7.88
N PRO A 15 -1.26 8.42 -8.86
CA PRO A 15 -2.36 7.49 -8.63
C PRO A 15 -1.89 6.03 -8.51
N ILE A 16 -2.40 5.27 -7.52
CA ILE A 16 -2.06 3.83 -7.35
C ILE A 16 -3.28 2.95 -6.97
N ILE A 17 -3.23 1.72 -7.50
CA ILE A 17 -4.22 0.64 -7.65
C ILE A 17 -4.57 -0.13 -6.36
N GLY A 18 -5.81 -0.65 -6.27
CA GLY A 18 -6.19 -1.81 -5.43
C GLY A 18 -6.92 -1.60 -4.07
N ARG A 19 -7.48 -2.68 -3.48
CA ARG A 19 -8.38 -2.78 -2.29
C ARG A 19 -7.90 -3.78 -1.21
N PHE A 20 -7.59 -3.29 0.00
CA PHE A 20 -7.29 -4.13 1.17
C PHE A 20 -8.32 -4.00 2.31
N GLY A 21 -8.70 -5.15 2.89
CA GLY A 21 -9.46 -5.32 4.13
C GLY A 21 -8.54 -5.54 5.33
N THR A 22 -9.08 -5.86 6.52
CA THR A 22 -8.49 -5.37 7.75
C THR A 22 -8.79 -6.23 9.04
N SER A 23 -7.79 -6.76 9.83
CA SER A 23 -7.87 -6.92 11.34
C SER A 23 -6.57 -6.83 12.25
N LEU A 24 -6.35 -5.82 13.14
CA LEU A 24 -5.84 -5.80 14.57
C LEU A 24 -5.97 -4.46 15.42
N LYS A 25 -5.98 -4.56 16.77
CA LYS A 25 -6.51 -3.61 17.81
C LYS A 25 -5.53 -2.59 18.45
N ILE A 26 -5.98 -1.37 18.82
CA ILE A 26 -5.45 -0.47 19.90
C ILE A 26 -6.58 0.43 20.49
N GLY A 27 -6.49 0.82 21.78
CA GLY A 27 -7.47 1.61 22.53
C GLY A 27 -7.17 3.12 22.69
N ILE A 28 -8.26 3.90 22.84
CA ILE A 28 -8.27 5.32 23.22
C ILE A 28 -8.88 5.43 24.62
N VAL A 29 -8.17 6.10 25.54
CA VAL A 29 -8.62 6.46 26.89
C VAL A 29 -9.47 7.73 26.79
N GLY A 30 -10.72 7.69 27.26
CA GLY A 30 -11.56 8.89 27.40
C GLY A 30 -13.00 8.81 26.88
N LEU A 31 -13.46 7.71 26.26
CA LEU A 31 -14.85 7.59 25.78
C LEU A 31 -15.57 6.37 26.38
N THR A 32 -16.78 6.62 26.88
CA THR A 32 -17.70 5.69 27.55
C THR A 32 -18.06 4.48 26.70
N ASN A 33 -17.60 3.27 27.05
CA ASN A 33 -18.09 1.94 26.65
C ASN A 33 -18.83 1.77 25.28
N VAL A 34 -18.34 2.40 24.22
CA VAL A 34 -18.82 2.23 22.86
C VAL A 34 -18.12 1.05 22.17
N GLY A 35 -18.79 0.36 21.23
CA GLY A 35 -18.12 -0.62 20.36
C GLY A 35 -17.03 0.06 19.52
N LYS A 36 -15.83 -0.52 19.44
CA LYS A 36 -14.68 0.09 18.73
C LYS A 36 -14.21 -0.80 17.57
N VAL A 37 -14.19 -0.27 16.35
CA VAL A 37 -13.76 -0.98 15.13
C VAL A 37 -12.58 -0.24 14.48
N PRO A 38 -11.32 -0.66 14.69
CA PRO A 38 -10.17 0.04 14.13
C PRO A 38 -9.99 -0.22 12.63
N ALA A 39 -9.07 0.54 12.01
CA ALA A 39 -8.59 0.28 10.66
C ALA A 39 -7.56 -0.83 10.76
N PHE A 40 -7.37 -1.55 9.67
CA PHE A 40 -6.45 -2.65 9.75
C PHE A 40 -5.80 -3.01 8.39
N LEU A 41 -4.97 -4.05 8.34
CA LEU A 41 -4.22 -4.45 7.15
C LEU A 41 -4.34 -5.95 6.92
N ASN A 42 -4.82 -6.36 5.75
CA ASN A 42 -4.84 -7.76 5.33
C ASN A 42 -3.49 -8.15 4.75
N VAL A 43 -2.83 -9.09 5.41
CA VAL A 43 -1.59 -9.70 4.92
C VAL A 43 -1.92 -11.11 4.47
N LEU A 44 -1.70 -11.39 3.19
CA LEU A 44 -1.80 -12.73 2.64
C LEU A 44 -0.41 -13.36 2.66
N ASP A 45 -0.28 -14.50 3.32
CA ASP A 45 0.94 -15.29 3.21
C ASP A 45 0.98 -15.97 1.84
N ILE A 46 2.08 -15.75 1.13
CA ILE A 46 2.28 -16.30 -0.21
C ILE A 46 3.60 -17.06 -0.19
N ALA A 47 3.57 -18.35 -0.53
CA ALA A 47 4.71 -19.26 -0.45
C ALA A 47 5.88 -18.85 -1.37
N GLY A 48 7.13 -18.86 -0.90
CA GLY A 48 8.29 -18.31 -1.63
C GLY A 48 8.38 -18.62 -3.14
N LEU A 49 8.73 -17.60 -3.93
CA LEU A 49 8.94 -17.72 -5.37
C LEU A 49 10.32 -18.34 -5.66
N VAL A 50 10.35 -19.30 -6.57
CA VAL A 50 11.59 -19.89 -7.07
C VAL A 50 11.83 -19.49 -8.52
N LYS A 51 13.10 -19.50 -8.95
CA LYS A 51 13.48 -19.27 -10.34
C LYS A 51 12.75 -20.23 -11.28
N GLY A 52 12.20 -19.72 -12.38
CA GLY A 52 11.41 -20.48 -13.35
C GLY A 52 9.89 -20.49 -13.09
N ALA A 53 9.41 -19.76 -12.08
CA ALA A 53 7.99 -19.69 -11.75
C ALA A 53 7.10 -19.15 -12.89
N SER A 54 7.58 -18.14 -13.63
CA SER A 54 6.89 -17.58 -14.80
C SER A 54 6.72 -18.60 -15.92
N ALA A 55 7.73 -19.46 -16.14
CA ALA A 55 7.71 -20.54 -17.12
C ALA A 55 6.88 -21.76 -16.69
N GLY A 56 6.21 -21.71 -15.53
CA GLY A 56 5.35 -22.77 -15.03
C GLY A 56 6.09 -23.94 -14.36
N GLN A 57 7.36 -23.76 -13.98
CA GLN A 57 8.06 -24.76 -13.18
C GLN A 57 7.58 -24.69 -11.71
N GLY A 58 7.17 -25.83 -11.16
CA GLY A 58 6.72 -25.97 -9.77
C GLY A 58 5.37 -25.29 -9.46
N LEU A 59 5.21 -24.84 -8.21
CA LEU A 59 4.00 -24.16 -7.71
C LEU A 59 3.94 -22.65 -8.06
N GLY A 60 4.91 -22.14 -8.83
CA GLY A 60 5.10 -20.70 -9.07
C GLY A 60 3.96 -19.99 -9.81
N ASN A 61 3.24 -20.67 -10.72
CA ASN A 61 2.11 -20.05 -11.43
C ASN A 61 0.90 -19.80 -10.52
N ALA A 62 0.64 -20.68 -9.54
CA ALA A 62 -0.42 -20.48 -8.54
C ALA A 62 -0.08 -19.29 -7.63
N PHE A 63 1.19 -19.16 -7.26
CA PHE A 63 1.70 -18.04 -6.47
C PHE A 63 1.50 -16.67 -7.15
N LEU A 64 1.81 -16.56 -8.45
CA LEU A 64 1.63 -15.31 -9.20
C LEU A 64 0.15 -14.89 -9.30
N SER A 65 -0.76 -15.86 -9.29
CA SER A 65 -2.20 -15.61 -9.21
C SER A 65 -2.60 -15.00 -7.86
N HIS A 66 -2.02 -15.48 -6.76
CA HIS A 66 -2.25 -14.92 -5.43
C HIS A 66 -1.70 -13.49 -5.30
N ILE A 67 -0.49 -13.21 -5.82
CA ILE A 67 0.04 -11.83 -5.84
C ILE A 67 -0.90 -10.91 -6.62
N ARG A 68 -1.51 -11.39 -7.71
CA ARG A 68 -2.43 -10.57 -8.50
C ARG A 68 -3.63 -10.10 -7.68
N ALA A 69 -4.10 -10.93 -6.75
CA ALA A 69 -5.21 -10.62 -5.86
C ALA A 69 -4.84 -9.66 -4.70
N CYS A 70 -3.54 -9.43 -4.46
CA CYS A 70 -3.05 -8.44 -3.50
C CYS A 70 -2.81 -7.10 -4.21
N ASP A 71 -2.84 -5.98 -3.49
CA ASP A 71 -2.58 -4.66 -4.08
C ASP A 71 -1.17 -4.11 -3.84
N GLY A 72 -0.30 -4.90 -3.23
CA GLY A 72 1.00 -4.50 -2.74
C GLY A 72 1.77 -5.73 -2.30
N ILE A 73 3.10 -5.63 -2.28
CA ILE A 73 3.98 -6.77 -2.07
C ILE A 73 4.90 -6.49 -0.89
N PHE A 74 4.87 -7.38 0.09
CA PHE A 74 5.95 -7.50 1.06
C PHE A 74 7.01 -8.43 0.52
N HIS A 75 8.13 -7.84 0.11
CA HIS A 75 9.28 -8.62 -0.31
C HIS A 75 10.15 -8.91 0.91
N VAL A 76 9.90 -10.06 1.53
CA VAL A 76 10.74 -10.57 2.63
C VAL A 76 12.03 -11.14 2.05
N MET A 77 13.16 -10.78 2.64
CA MET A 77 14.48 -11.23 2.21
C MET A 77 15.27 -11.75 3.42
N ARG A 78 15.99 -12.85 3.21
CA ARG A 78 16.87 -13.43 4.22
C ARG A 78 18.23 -12.76 4.16
N ALA A 79 18.64 -12.07 5.22
CA ALA A 79 19.95 -11.42 5.35
C ALA A 79 20.80 -11.99 6.50
N PHE A 80 20.56 -13.25 6.88
CA PHE A 80 21.32 -13.99 7.89
C PHE A 80 21.72 -15.37 7.37
N GLU A 81 22.86 -15.84 7.84
CA GLU A 81 23.34 -17.20 7.60
C GLU A 81 22.93 -18.11 8.76
N ASP A 82 22.52 -19.32 8.42
CA ASP A 82 22.12 -20.36 9.38
C ASP A 82 22.30 -21.70 8.66
N ASP A 83 23.17 -22.55 9.21
CA ASP A 83 23.58 -23.84 8.64
C ASP A 83 22.42 -24.86 8.65
N ASP A 84 21.42 -24.66 9.51
CA ASP A 84 20.24 -25.53 9.60
C ASP A 84 19.19 -25.20 8.52
N ILE A 85 19.35 -24.09 7.78
CA ILE A 85 18.38 -23.62 6.78
C ILE A 85 18.99 -23.59 5.39
N ILE A 86 18.60 -24.56 4.56
CA ILE A 86 19.02 -24.65 3.15
C ILE A 86 18.42 -23.51 2.33
N HIS A 87 19.29 -22.79 1.61
CA HIS A 87 18.86 -21.78 0.64
C HIS A 87 18.60 -22.41 -0.73
N THR A 88 17.51 -22.01 -1.39
CA THR A 88 17.12 -22.55 -2.71
C THR A 88 18.19 -22.40 -3.80
N GLU A 89 19.01 -21.35 -3.74
CA GLU A 89 20.11 -21.08 -4.68
C GLU A 89 21.48 -21.53 -4.13
N GLY A 90 21.50 -22.30 -3.03
CA GLY A 90 22.70 -22.86 -2.41
C GLY A 90 23.51 -21.91 -1.53
N SER A 91 23.35 -20.58 -1.68
CA SER A 91 24.01 -19.57 -0.84
C SER A 91 23.09 -18.39 -0.54
N VAL A 92 23.30 -17.72 0.60
CA VAL A 92 22.57 -16.50 0.98
C VAL A 92 23.11 -15.32 0.17
N ASN A 93 22.29 -14.76 -0.72
CA ASN A 93 22.60 -13.52 -1.42
C ASN A 93 21.30 -12.73 -1.71
N PRO A 94 20.87 -11.87 -0.78
CA PRO A 94 19.63 -11.11 -0.91
C PRO A 94 19.55 -10.29 -2.20
N VAL A 95 20.66 -9.74 -2.69
CA VAL A 95 20.68 -8.90 -3.90
C VAL A 95 20.35 -9.73 -5.14
N ARG A 96 20.94 -10.92 -5.26
CA ARG A 96 20.58 -11.87 -6.33
C ARG A 96 19.11 -12.28 -6.22
N ASP A 97 18.63 -12.55 -5.01
CA ASP A 97 17.27 -13.04 -4.80
C ASP A 97 16.22 -11.97 -5.16
N ILE A 98 16.50 -10.69 -4.88
CA ILE A 98 15.69 -9.55 -5.36
C ILE A 98 15.61 -9.57 -6.89
N GLU A 99 16.75 -9.69 -7.58
CA GLU A 99 16.79 -9.66 -9.04
C GLU A 99 15.99 -10.81 -9.65
N ILE A 100 16.05 -12.01 -9.06
CA ILE A 100 15.26 -13.16 -9.48
C ILE A 100 13.76 -12.85 -9.37
N ILE A 101 13.30 -12.40 -8.20
CA ILE A 101 11.88 -12.11 -7.99
C ILE A 101 11.40 -10.99 -8.92
N HIS A 102 12.19 -9.93 -9.07
CA HIS A 102 11.86 -8.83 -9.96
C HIS A 102 11.75 -9.26 -11.42
N GLU A 103 12.65 -10.13 -11.88
CA GLU A 103 12.62 -10.63 -13.26
C GLU A 103 11.42 -11.56 -13.48
N GLU A 104 11.08 -12.44 -12.54
CA GLU A 104 9.92 -13.33 -12.64
C GLU A 104 8.59 -12.56 -12.72
N LEU A 105 8.42 -11.51 -11.90
CA LEU A 105 7.25 -10.63 -11.96
C LEU A 105 7.14 -9.94 -13.33
N ARG A 106 8.28 -9.45 -13.85
CA ARG A 106 8.36 -8.77 -15.15
C ARG A 106 8.08 -9.72 -16.31
N LEU A 107 8.61 -10.94 -16.27
CA LEU A 107 8.36 -11.96 -17.28
C LEU A 107 6.88 -12.33 -17.33
N LYS A 108 6.20 -12.40 -16.19
CA LYS A 108 4.77 -12.67 -16.17
C LYS A 108 3.93 -11.53 -16.74
N ASP A 109 4.30 -10.28 -16.44
CA ASP A 109 3.67 -9.12 -17.06
C ASP A 109 3.93 -9.08 -18.57
N LYS A 110 5.15 -9.43 -19.03
CA LYS A 110 5.50 -9.53 -20.45
C LYS A 110 4.57 -10.49 -21.20
N GLU A 111 4.31 -11.68 -20.66
CA GLU A 111 3.37 -12.64 -21.27
C GLU A 111 1.99 -12.04 -21.45
N MET A 112 1.47 -11.37 -20.42
CA MET A 112 0.17 -10.70 -20.46
C MET A 112 0.15 -9.56 -21.49
N ILE A 113 1.16 -8.69 -21.47
CA ILE A 113 1.25 -7.53 -22.36
C ILE A 113 1.22 -7.98 -23.83
N ILE A 114 1.97 -9.03 -24.18
CA ILE A 114 1.98 -9.59 -25.54
C ILE A 114 0.59 -10.12 -25.92
N ALA A 115 -0.05 -10.89 -25.03
CA ALA A 115 -1.37 -11.45 -25.30
C ALA A 115 -2.44 -10.36 -25.50
N VAL A 116 -2.41 -9.32 -24.66
CA VAL A 116 -3.32 -8.16 -24.75
C VAL A 116 -3.06 -7.37 -26.03
N LEU A 117 -1.80 -7.09 -26.37
CA LEU A 117 -1.44 -6.36 -27.58
C LEU A 117 -1.87 -7.08 -28.85
N ASN A 118 -1.72 -8.39 -28.93
CA ASN A 118 -2.18 -9.17 -30.08
C ASN A 118 -3.69 -9.07 -30.29
N MET A 119 -4.46 -9.07 -29.20
CA MET A 119 -5.92 -8.88 -29.25
C MET A 119 -6.28 -7.46 -29.68
N LEU A 120 -5.67 -6.45 -29.06
CA LEU A 120 -5.92 -5.04 -29.40
C LEU A 120 -5.48 -4.68 -30.82
N GLU A 121 -4.38 -5.24 -31.33
CA GLU A 121 -3.93 -5.03 -32.71
C GLU A 121 -4.98 -5.53 -33.71
N LYS A 122 -5.55 -6.72 -33.45
CA LYS A 122 -6.59 -7.28 -34.31
C LYS A 122 -7.83 -6.38 -34.35
N VAL A 123 -8.35 -5.98 -33.19
CA VAL A 123 -9.63 -5.25 -33.11
C VAL A 123 -9.46 -3.76 -33.41
N ALA A 124 -8.47 -3.10 -32.81
CA ALA A 124 -8.29 -1.66 -32.94
C ALA A 124 -7.61 -1.25 -34.26
N VAL A 125 -6.66 -2.04 -34.76
CA VAL A 125 -5.88 -1.69 -35.95
C VAL A 125 -6.44 -2.34 -37.21
N ARG A 126 -6.70 -3.66 -37.19
CA ARG A 126 -7.14 -4.38 -38.40
C ARG A 126 -8.64 -4.24 -38.66
N GLU A 127 -9.48 -4.34 -37.62
CA GLU A 127 -10.93 -4.19 -37.74
C GLU A 127 -11.39 -2.72 -37.66
N GLY A 128 -10.50 -1.81 -37.24
CA GLY A 128 -10.69 -0.36 -37.32
C GLY A 128 -11.54 0.26 -36.19
N ASP A 129 -11.65 -0.40 -35.03
CA ASP A 129 -12.38 0.19 -33.90
C ASP A 129 -11.61 1.35 -33.27
N LYS A 130 -12.07 2.58 -33.57
CA LYS A 130 -11.51 3.82 -33.07
C LYS A 130 -11.61 3.98 -31.55
N LYS A 131 -12.48 3.23 -30.86
CA LYS A 131 -12.63 3.31 -29.40
C LYS A 131 -11.47 2.66 -28.67
N LEU A 132 -10.90 1.58 -29.21
CA LEU A 132 -9.80 0.83 -28.60
C LEU A 132 -8.42 1.30 -29.04
N LYS A 133 -8.35 2.17 -30.05
CA LYS A 133 -7.09 2.72 -30.56
C LYS A 133 -6.26 3.44 -29.47
N PRO A 134 -6.84 4.29 -28.59
CA PRO A 134 -6.08 4.89 -27.50
C PRO A 134 -5.53 3.85 -26.51
N GLU A 135 -6.30 2.80 -26.19
CA GLU A 135 -5.86 1.71 -25.30
C GLU A 135 -4.68 0.94 -25.92
N TYR A 136 -4.73 0.67 -27.22
CA TYR A 136 -3.62 0.05 -27.96
C TYR A 136 -2.34 0.88 -27.93
N ASP A 137 -2.44 2.19 -28.20
CA ASP A 137 -1.27 3.07 -28.24
C ASP A 137 -0.60 3.17 -26.85
N ILE A 138 -1.40 3.20 -25.77
CA ILE A 138 -0.90 3.13 -24.38
C ILE A 138 -0.23 1.80 -24.10
N MET A 139 -0.83 0.68 -24.51
CA MET A 139 -0.24 -0.65 -24.33
C MET A 139 1.06 -0.83 -25.13
N CYS A 140 1.22 -0.18 -26.27
CA CYS A 140 2.49 -0.13 -27.00
C CYS A 140 3.58 0.60 -26.19
N LYS A 141 3.24 1.72 -25.54
CA LYS A 141 4.14 2.42 -24.61
C LYS A 141 4.54 1.52 -23.44
N VAL A 142 3.58 0.82 -22.82
CA VAL A 142 3.85 -0.14 -21.74
C VAL A 142 4.77 -1.27 -22.20
N ARG A 143 4.56 -1.83 -23.39
CA ARG A 143 5.43 -2.87 -23.96
C ARG A 143 6.86 -2.39 -24.13
N ASN A 144 7.07 -1.20 -24.68
CA ASN A 144 8.42 -0.65 -24.85
C ASN A 144 9.12 -0.51 -23.49
N TRP A 145 8.42 -0.02 -22.46
CA TRP A 145 8.98 0.13 -21.11
C TRP A 145 9.28 -1.21 -20.42
N VAL A 146 8.33 -2.14 -20.44
CA VAL A 146 8.43 -3.39 -19.65
C VAL A 146 9.27 -4.45 -20.35
N ILE A 147 9.17 -4.53 -21.69
CA ILE A 147 9.80 -5.58 -22.48
C ILE A 147 11.14 -5.12 -23.03
N ASP A 148 11.19 -3.96 -23.70
CA ASP A 148 12.38 -3.51 -24.41
C ASP A 148 13.39 -2.87 -23.45
N GLU A 149 12.93 -1.99 -22.54
CA GLU A 149 13.78 -1.40 -21.49
C GLU A 149 13.96 -2.28 -20.26
N LYS A 150 13.20 -3.38 -20.15
CA LYS A 150 13.23 -4.33 -19.01
C LYS A 150 12.96 -3.69 -17.64
N LYS A 151 12.08 -2.68 -17.57
CA LYS A 151 11.74 -1.97 -16.32
C LYS A 151 10.37 -2.38 -15.78
N HIS A 152 10.18 -2.24 -14.48
CA HIS A 152 8.88 -2.45 -13.84
C HIS A 152 7.94 -1.28 -14.18
N VAL A 153 6.64 -1.54 -14.29
CA VAL A 153 5.63 -0.51 -14.61
C VAL A 153 5.69 0.65 -13.61
N ARG A 154 5.89 0.36 -12.32
CA ARG A 154 5.95 1.36 -11.24
C ARG A 154 7.17 2.29 -11.29
N TYR A 155 8.20 1.98 -12.08
CA TYR A 155 9.41 2.83 -12.21
C TYR A 155 9.20 3.98 -13.19
N TYR A 156 8.08 4.01 -13.92
CA TYR A 156 7.74 5.12 -14.79
C TYR A 156 6.83 6.09 -14.04
N HIS A 157 7.32 7.30 -13.78
CA HIS A 157 6.63 8.29 -12.94
C HIS A 157 5.74 9.27 -13.73
N GLU A 158 5.79 9.24 -15.07
CA GLU A 158 5.16 10.23 -15.95
C GLU A 158 3.87 9.71 -16.61
N TRP A 159 3.17 8.78 -15.96
CA TRP A 159 1.86 8.32 -16.45
C TRP A 159 0.81 9.42 -16.29
N ASN A 160 0.02 9.65 -17.34
CA ASN A 160 -1.17 10.51 -17.27
C ASN A 160 -2.42 9.75 -16.79
N ASN A 161 -3.48 10.46 -16.40
CA ASN A 161 -4.69 9.84 -15.85
C ASN A 161 -5.32 8.77 -16.77
N LYS A 162 -5.33 9.01 -18.10
CA LYS A 162 -5.89 8.03 -19.07
C LYS A 162 -5.02 6.78 -19.17
N GLU A 163 -3.70 6.95 -19.12
CA GLU A 163 -2.77 5.83 -19.10
C GLU A 163 -2.95 4.99 -17.84
N VAL A 164 -3.12 5.65 -16.70
CA VAL A 164 -3.38 4.99 -15.42
C VAL A 164 -4.69 4.21 -15.44
N ASP A 165 -5.77 4.75 -16.01
CA ASP A 165 -7.03 4.02 -16.14
C ASP A 165 -6.86 2.72 -16.93
N VAL A 166 -6.04 2.72 -17.98
CA VAL A 166 -5.70 1.52 -18.76
C VAL A 166 -4.83 0.56 -17.94
N LEU A 167 -3.80 1.03 -17.24
CA LEU A 167 -2.95 0.20 -16.37
C LEU A 167 -3.78 -0.49 -15.27
N ASN A 168 -4.72 0.24 -14.67
CA ASN A 168 -5.62 -0.24 -13.62
C ASN A 168 -6.57 -1.34 -14.11
N LYS A 169 -6.87 -1.39 -15.42
CA LYS A 169 -7.68 -2.46 -16.03
C LYS A 169 -6.97 -3.81 -16.00
N TYR A 170 -5.64 -3.82 -16.15
CA TYR A 170 -4.84 -5.05 -16.28
C TYR A 170 -4.18 -5.50 -14.98
N LEU A 171 -3.97 -4.59 -14.02
CA LEU A 171 -3.43 -4.89 -12.70
C LEU A 171 -2.09 -5.65 -12.76
N PHE A 172 -1.15 -5.11 -13.54
CA PHE A 172 0.20 -5.68 -13.69
C PHE A 172 0.87 -5.93 -12.35
N LEU A 173 1.62 -7.03 -12.23
CA LEU A 173 2.32 -7.38 -11.00
C LEU A 173 3.37 -6.32 -10.64
N THR A 174 4.11 -5.85 -11.64
CA THR A 174 5.15 -4.81 -11.51
C THR A 174 4.61 -3.39 -11.35
N SER A 175 3.29 -3.21 -11.36
CA SER A 175 2.65 -1.93 -11.01
C SER A 175 2.39 -1.79 -9.50
N LYS A 176 2.41 -2.91 -8.75
CA LYS A 176 2.08 -2.92 -7.33
C LYS A 176 3.22 -2.27 -6.53
N PRO A 177 2.91 -1.45 -5.50
CA PRO A 177 3.91 -0.97 -4.56
C PRO A 177 4.59 -2.14 -3.85
N MET A 178 5.88 -2.02 -3.61
CA MET A 178 6.70 -3.04 -2.95
C MET A 178 7.39 -2.45 -1.73
N ILE A 179 7.44 -3.23 -0.65
CA ILE A 179 8.13 -2.89 0.59
C ILE A 179 9.09 -4.02 0.90
N TYR A 180 10.36 -3.66 1.10
CA TYR A 180 11.45 -4.58 1.34
C TYR A 180 11.59 -4.84 2.83
N LEU A 181 11.32 -6.06 3.26
CA LEU A 181 11.47 -6.50 4.65
C LEU A 181 12.74 -7.34 4.77
N ILE A 182 13.76 -6.79 5.42
CA ILE A 182 15.05 -7.46 5.57
C ILE A 182 15.04 -8.24 6.88
N ASN A 183 14.92 -9.56 6.79
CA ASN A 183 14.95 -10.45 7.95
C ASN A 183 16.41 -10.69 8.37
N LEU A 184 16.75 -10.25 9.57
CA LEU A 184 18.06 -10.31 10.20
C LEU A 184 18.07 -11.31 11.36
N SER A 185 19.28 -11.74 11.73
CA SER A 185 19.48 -12.44 13.00
C SER A 185 19.13 -11.51 14.17
N GLU A 186 18.79 -12.08 15.33
CA GLU A 186 18.50 -11.28 16.53
C GLU A 186 19.69 -10.39 16.90
N ASN A 187 20.91 -10.93 16.82
CA ASN A 187 22.14 -10.21 17.16
C ASN A 187 22.40 -9.02 16.22
N ASP A 188 22.24 -9.22 14.91
CA ASP A 188 22.47 -8.17 13.91
C ASP A 188 21.43 -7.04 14.02
N TYR A 189 20.18 -7.41 14.30
CA TYR A 189 19.10 -6.44 14.51
C TYR A 189 19.35 -5.58 15.76
N ILE A 190 19.76 -6.19 16.88
CA ILE A 190 20.08 -5.46 18.12
C ILE A 190 21.32 -4.58 17.94
N ARG A 191 22.35 -5.05 17.22
CA ARG A 191 23.56 -4.28 16.94
C ARG A 191 23.35 -3.19 15.88
N ASN A 192 22.25 -3.25 15.13
CA ASN A 192 21.97 -2.39 13.99
C ASN A 192 23.09 -2.41 12.93
N GLU A 193 23.72 -3.58 12.75
CA GLU A 193 24.84 -3.79 11.85
C GLU A 193 24.68 -5.12 11.11
N ASN A 194 24.72 -5.09 9.78
CA ASN A 194 24.72 -6.28 8.94
C ASN A 194 25.32 -5.95 7.57
N THR A 195 26.09 -6.89 7.02
CA THR A 195 26.84 -6.72 5.77
C THR A 195 25.96 -6.57 4.53
N TRP A 196 24.74 -7.09 4.58
CA TRP A 196 23.78 -7.04 3.47
C TRP A 196 22.93 -5.78 3.47
N LEU A 197 22.69 -5.15 4.62
CA LEU A 197 21.84 -3.95 4.71
C LEU A 197 22.30 -2.84 3.77
N ILE A 198 23.61 -2.58 3.72
CA ILE A 198 24.20 -1.55 2.85
C ILE A 198 24.00 -1.92 1.38
N LYS A 199 24.31 -3.17 1.00
CA LYS A 199 24.18 -3.64 -0.38
C LYS A 199 22.73 -3.64 -0.88
N ILE A 200 21.79 -4.04 -0.02
CA ILE A 200 20.35 -4.02 -0.34
C ILE A 200 19.90 -2.57 -0.51
N LYS A 201 20.29 -1.67 0.41
CA LYS A 201 19.93 -0.26 0.32
C LYS A 201 20.48 0.39 -0.95
N GLU A 202 21.74 0.15 -1.29
CA GLU A 202 22.35 0.64 -2.54
C GLU A 202 21.62 0.11 -3.77
N TRP A 203 21.22 -1.16 -3.76
CA TRP A 203 20.46 -1.75 -4.86
C TRP A 203 19.08 -1.09 -4.99
N VAL A 204 18.36 -0.90 -3.87
CA VAL A 204 17.03 -0.27 -3.84
C VAL A 204 17.10 1.19 -4.26
N ASP A 205 18.04 1.97 -3.74
CA ASP A 205 18.21 3.38 -4.11
C ASP A 205 18.50 3.56 -5.61
N LYS A 206 19.19 2.60 -6.23
CA LYS A 206 19.52 2.61 -7.66
C LYS A 206 18.38 2.13 -8.57
N HIS A 207 17.69 1.06 -8.19
CA HIS A 207 16.73 0.39 -9.08
C HIS A 207 15.27 0.70 -8.74
N ASP A 208 14.98 1.10 -7.51
CA ASP A 208 13.64 1.36 -7.00
C ASP A 208 13.62 2.56 -6.03
N PRO A 209 13.94 3.76 -6.55
CA PRO A 209 14.08 4.94 -5.70
C PRO A 209 12.77 5.27 -4.98
N GLY A 210 12.87 5.45 -3.66
CA GLY A 210 11.74 5.78 -2.79
C GLY A 210 11.01 4.58 -2.18
N ALA A 211 11.44 3.35 -2.48
CA ALA A 211 10.89 2.18 -1.81
C ALA A 211 11.36 2.07 -0.35
N LEU A 212 10.46 1.53 0.47
CA LEU A 212 10.69 1.39 1.90
C LEU A 212 11.48 0.12 2.18
N VAL A 213 12.59 0.29 2.91
CA VAL A 213 13.43 -0.80 3.40
C VAL A 213 13.33 -0.84 4.91
N ILE A 214 12.82 -1.95 5.44
CA ILE A 214 12.56 -2.13 6.87
C ILE A 214 13.34 -3.36 7.36
N PRO A 215 14.41 -3.17 8.17
CA PRO A 215 15.04 -4.27 8.86
C PRO A 215 14.14 -4.77 9.99
N PHE A 216 14.05 -6.08 10.15
CA PHE A 216 13.38 -6.73 11.27
C PHE A 216 14.06 -8.07 11.58
N SER A 217 13.79 -8.65 12.74
CA SER A 217 14.22 -10.02 13.05
C SER A 217 13.01 -10.87 13.40
N GLY A 218 12.69 -11.84 12.54
CA GLY A 218 11.60 -12.77 12.78
C GLY A 218 11.81 -13.62 14.03
N ALA A 219 13.06 -13.99 14.33
CA ALA A 219 13.41 -14.74 15.54
C ALA A 219 13.14 -13.91 16.81
N LEU A 220 13.50 -12.62 16.80
CA LEU A 220 13.21 -11.71 17.92
C LEU A 220 11.70 -11.52 18.09
N GLU A 221 10.96 -11.24 17.01
CA GLU A 221 9.50 -11.02 17.10
C GLU A 221 8.75 -12.26 17.60
N LEU A 222 9.16 -13.46 17.17
CA LEU A 222 8.59 -14.71 17.68
C LEU A 222 8.85 -14.87 19.18
N LYS A 223 10.07 -14.61 19.63
CA LYS A 223 10.44 -14.66 21.05
C LYS A 223 9.65 -13.65 21.89
N LEU A 224 9.43 -12.44 21.37
CA LEU A 224 8.62 -11.41 22.03
C LEU A 224 7.12 -11.73 22.06
N GLN A 225 6.66 -12.62 21.17
CA GLN A 225 5.26 -13.06 21.12
C GLN A 225 4.93 -14.07 22.22
N ASP A 226 5.90 -14.90 22.61
CA ASP A 226 5.75 -15.91 23.66
C ASP A 226 5.88 -15.35 25.09
N MET A 227 6.30 -14.08 25.22
CA MET A 227 6.48 -13.39 26.50
C MET A 227 5.22 -12.65 26.94
N SER A 228 5.05 -12.48 28.25
CA SER A 228 4.05 -11.54 28.80
C SER A 228 4.43 -10.08 28.51
N ASP A 229 3.48 -9.15 28.58
CA ASP A 229 3.73 -7.73 28.31
C ASP A 229 4.81 -7.13 29.23
N GLU A 230 4.86 -7.57 30.49
CA GLU A 230 5.82 -7.13 31.50
C GLU A 230 7.24 -7.66 31.22
N GLU A 231 7.33 -8.94 30.82
CA GLU A 231 8.61 -9.56 30.43
C GLU A 231 9.12 -8.97 29.12
N LYS A 232 8.23 -8.76 28.16
CA LYS A 232 8.53 -8.11 26.89
C LYS A 232 9.12 -6.72 27.11
N GLN A 233 8.49 -5.92 27.97
CA GLN A 233 8.97 -4.58 28.27
C GLN A 233 10.36 -4.61 28.92
N LYS A 234 10.59 -5.50 29.89
CA LYS A 234 11.91 -5.69 30.50
C LYS A 234 12.97 -6.13 29.49
N TYR A 235 12.64 -7.08 28.61
CA TYR A 235 13.55 -7.57 27.58
C TYR A 235 13.98 -6.47 26.60
N LEU A 236 13.01 -5.66 26.16
CA LEU A 236 13.25 -4.54 25.25
C LEU A 236 14.11 -3.45 25.91
N GLU A 237 13.89 -3.17 27.19
CA GLU A 237 14.70 -2.23 27.98
C GLU A 237 16.13 -2.74 28.18
N GLU A 238 16.31 -4.01 28.55
CA GLU A 238 17.62 -4.64 28.76
C GLU A 238 18.46 -4.70 27.48
N LYS A 239 17.82 -5.02 26.35
CA LYS A 239 18.48 -5.11 25.04
C LYS A 239 18.55 -3.79 24.29
N VAL A 240 17.98 -2.71 24.85
CA VAL A 240 17.89 -1.38 24.23
C VAL A 240 17.36 -1.49 22.79
N THR A 241 16.28 -2.25 22.62
CA THR A 241 15.67 -2.54 21.31
C THR A 241 14.16 -2.33 21.35
N GLN A 242 13.52 -2.36 20.19
CA GLN A 242 12.08 -2.17 20.03
C GLN A 242 11.54 -3.15 19.01
N SER A 243 10.30 -3.61 19.22
CA SER A 243 9.59 -4.43 18.24
C SER A 243 9.44 -3.65 16.94
N ALA A 244 9.87 -4.27 15.85
CA ALA A 244 9.76 -3.73 14.50
C ALA A 244 8.31 -3.75 14.03
N LEU A 245 7.46 -4.66 14.51
CA LEU A 245 6.10 -4.89 13.96
C LEU A 245 5.21 -3.64 14.03
N ALA A 246 5.15 -2.96 15.18
CA ALA A 246 4.31 -1.78 15.33
C ALA A 246 4.75 -0.64 14.40
N LYS A 247 6.07 -0.43 14.27
CA LYS A 247 6.65 0.56 13.35
C LYS A 247 6.45 0.14 11.90
N MET A 248 6.59 -1.15 11.61
CA MET A 248 6.41 -1.74 10.28
C MET A 248 4.99 -1.48 9.80
N ILE A 249 3.95 -1.86 10.56
CA ILE A 249 2.56 -1.66 10.16
C ILE A 249 2.27 -0.19 9.81
N LYS A 250 2.71 0.76 10.64
CA LYS A 250 2.53 2.20 10.37
C LYS A 250 3.27 2.66 9.11
N THR A 251 4.53 2.24 8.97
CA THR A 251 5.37 2.59 7.82
C THR A 251 4.80 2.02 6.52
N VAL A 252 4.25 0.82 6.58
CA VAL A 252 3.56 0.17 5.45
C VAL A 252 2.31 0.91 5.08
N TYR A 253 1.47 1.25 6.07
CA TYR A 253 0.23 1.96 5.83
C TYR A 253 0.49 3.29 5.11
N ALA A 254 1.51 4.02 5.58
CA ALA A 254 2.00 5.23 4.91
C ALA A 254 2.56 4.95 3.51
N GLY A 255 3.33 3.86 3.34
CA GLY A 255 3.92 3.44 2.07
C GLY A 255 2.88 3.07 1.00
N LEU A 256 1.77 2.46 1.41
CA LEU A 256 0.62 2.17 0.55
C LEU A 256 -0.26 3.40 0.29
N GLN A 257 0.13 4.59 0.78
CA GLN A 257 -0.65 5.83 0.73
C GLN A 257 -2.06 5.66 1.28
N LEU A 258 -2.21 4.81 2.29
CA LEU A 258 -3.44 4.65 3.04
C LEU A 258 -3.47 5.68 4.17
N GLN A 259 -4.68 6.15 4.46
CA GLN A 259 -5.02 6.99 5.60
C GLN A 259 -6.39 6.53 6.11
N TYR A 260 -6.84 7.04 7.25
CA TYR A 260 -8.15 6.68 7.79
C TYR A 260 -8.95 7.90 8.25
N PHE A 261 -10.27 7.76 8.22
CA PHE A 261 -11.18 8.68 8.89
C PHE A 261 -12.01 7.90 9.90
N PHE A 262 -12.60 8.59 10.87
CA PHE A 262 -13.41 8.01 11.93
C PHE A 262 -14.88 8.35 11.76
N THR A 263 -15.75 7.40 12.06
CA THR A 263 -17.15 7.65 12.42
C THR A 263 -17.27 7.42 13.91
N ALA A 264 -17.70 8.42 14.68
CA ALA A 264 -17.87 8.32 16.12
C ALA A 264 -19.35 8.56 16.48
N GLY A 265 -19.95 7.60 17.18
CA GLY A 265 -21.31 7.68 17.68
C GLY A 265 -21.44 7.06 19.08
N PRO A 266 -22.65 7.10 19.67
CA PRO A 266 -22.92 6.53 20.99
C PRO A 266 -22.90 4.99 21.01
N ASP A 267 -23.00 4.34 19.84
CA ASP A 267 -23.01 2.87 19.69
C ASP A 267 -21.67 2.33 19.17
N GLU A 268 -21.04 3.02 18.21
CA GLU A 268 -19.78 2.60 17.59
C GLU A 268 -18.83 3.77 17.31
N VAL A 269 -17.53 3.53 17.54
CA VAL A 269 -16.44 4.33 17.00
C VAL A 269 -15.66 3.46 16.02
N ARG A 270 -15.61 3.86 14.75
CA ARG A 270 -15.00 3.06 13.68
C ARG A 270 -14.05 3.86 12.83
N ALA A 271 -12.89 3.28 12.51
CA ALA A 271 -11.94 3.82 11.56
C ALA A 271 -12.11 3.16 10.18
N TRP A 272 -12.15 3.99 9.15
CA TRP A 272 -12.38 3.59 7.77
C TRP A 272 -11.14 3.88 6.95
N THR A 273 -10.55 2.83 6.37
CA THR A 273 -9.36 2.94 5.52
C THR A 273 -9.72 3.52 4.15
N ILE A 274 -9.03 4.59 3.77
CA ILE A 274 -9.13 5.26 2.48
C ILE A 274 -7.75 5.52 1.91
N LYS A 275 -7.67 5.87 0.63
CA LYS A 275 -6.41 6.33 0.02
C LYS A 275 -6.25 7.82 0.26
N LYS A 276 -5.01 8.31 0.32
CA LYS A 276 -4.75 9.75 0.24
C LYS A 276 -5.36 10.32 -1.03
N GLY A 277 -6.00 11.48 -0.91
CA GLY A 277 -6.73 12.10 -2.03
C GLY A 277 -8.18 11.62 -2.23
N THR A 278 -8.65 10.65 -1.43
CA THR A 278 -10.06 10.19 -1.51
C THR A 278 -11.01 11.34 -1.18
N LYS A 279 -12.00 11.56 -2.04
CA LYS A 279 -13.02 12.60 -1.86
C LYS A 279 -14.10 12.16 -0.87
N ALA A 280 -14.77 13.12 -0.23
CA ALA A 280 -15.81 12.84 0.76
C ALA A 280 -16.90 11.85 0.28
N PRO A 281 -17.44 11.92 -0.96
CA PRO A 281 -18.42 10.94 -1.43
C PRO A 281 -17.86 9.51 -1.54
N GLN A 282 -16.60 9.38 -2.00
CA GLN A 282 -15.91 8.09 -2.14
C GLN A 282 -15.58 7.48 -0.76
N ALA A 283 -15.25 8.33 0.22
CA ALA A 283 -15.05 7.92 1.60
C ALA A 283 -16.37 7.42 2.21
N ALA A 284 -17.49 8.12 1.97
CA ALA A 284 -18.82 7.67 2.37
C ALA A 284 -19.20 6.32 1.72
N GLY A 285 -18.81 6.12 0.46
CA GLY A 285 -18.97 4.85 -0.28
C GLY A 285 -18.29 3.65 0.38
N LYS A 286 -17.28 3.86 1.24
CA LYS A 286 -16.65 2.78 2.03
C LYS A 286 -17.57 2.24 3.12
N ILE A 287 -18.48 3.07 3.63
CA ILE A 287 -19.48 2.68 4.61
C ILE A 287 -20.58 1.88 3.93
N HIS A 288 -21.15 2.46 2.86
CA HIS A 288 -22.17 1.82 2.04
C HIS A 288 -22.16 2.41 0.64
N THR A 289 -22.36 1.60 -0.40
CA THR A 289 -22.34 2.07 -1.80
C THR A 289 -23.41 3.11 -2.11
N ASP A 290 -24.53 3.09 -1.37
CA ASP A 290 -25.60 4.07 -1.55
C ASP A 290 -25.24 5.45 -0.99
N PHE A 291 -24.34 5.53 -0.01
CA PHE A 291 -23.93 6.83 0.55
C PHE A 291 -23.13 7.63 -0.47
N GLU A 292 -22.37 6.98 -1.35
CA GLU A 292 -21.63 7.65 -2.42
C GLU A 292 -22.57 8.29 -3.45
N LYS A 293 -23.65 7.57 -3.82
CA LYS A 293 -24.67 8.06 -4.77
C LYS A 293 -25.54 9.13 -4.13
N GLY A 294 -25.99 8.90 -2.91
CA GLY A 294 -26.89 9.78 -2.16
C GLY A 294 -26.19 10.91 -1.39
N PHE A 295 -24.86 11.05 -1.50
CA PHE A 295 -24.08 12.02 -0.72
C PHE A 295 -24.61 13.45 -0.88
N ILE A 296 -24.85 14.12 0.25
CA ILE A 296 -25.25 15.53 0.33
C ILE A 296 -24.07 16.36 0.80
N MET A 297 -23.57 16.08 2.01
CA MET A 297 -22.43 16.77 2.62
C MET A 297 -21.73 15.88 3.65
N ALA A 298 -20.52 16.26 4.02
CA ALA A 298 -19.78 15.66 5.12
C ALA A 298 -19.64 16.68 6.25
N GLU A 299 -20.09 16.34 7.45
CA GLU A 299 -19.81 17.09 8.67
C GLU A 299 -18.48 16.60 9.24
N VAL A 300 -17.44 17.44 9.21
CA VAL A 300 -16.06 17.06 9.50
C VAL A 300 -15.55 17.78 10.74
N MET A 301 -14.94 17.02 11.65
CA MET A 301 -14.14 17.53 12.77
C MET A 301 -12.72 16.98 12.66
N LYS A 302 -11.72 17.80 12.94
CA LYS A 302 -10.34 17.31 13.05
C LYS A 302 -10.14 16.60 14.38
N PHE A 303 -9.31 15.56 14.37
CA PHE A 303 -8.99 14.81 15.59
C PHE A 303 -8.38 15.70 16.67
N ASP A 304 -7.44 16.58 16.29
CA ASP A 304 -6.78 17.48 17.23
C ASP A 304 -7.76 18.49 17.85
N ASP A 305 -8.68 19.02 17.05
CA ASP A 305 -9.75 19.92 17.52
C ASP A 305 -10.68 19.19 18.51
N PHE A 306 -11.09 17.95 18.19
CA PHE A 306 -11.92 17.15 19.08
C PHE A 306 -11.21 16.81 20.39
N LYS A 307 -9.90 16.54 20.33
CA LYS A 307 -9.08 16.22 21.50
C LYS A 307 -8.87 17.43 22.41
N GLU A 308 -8.71 18.62 21.84
CA GLU A 308 -8.53 19.88 22.57
C GLU A 308 -9.83 20.30 23.27
N GLU A 309 -10.96 20.26 22.56
CA GLU A 309 -12.26 20.76 23.03
C GLU A 309 -13.03 19.72 23.87
N GLY A 310 -12.65 18.44 23.77
CA GLY A 310 -13.13 17.31 24.56
C GLY A 310 -14.52 16.75 24.17
N THR A 311 -15.44 17.59 23.68
CA THR A 311 -16.78 17.15 23.26
C THR A 311 -17.19 17.72 21.91
N GLU A 312 -18.05 17.01 21.17
CA GLU A 312 -18.59 17.49 19.89
C GLU A 312 -19.34 18.82 20.04
N ALA A 313 -20.05 19.02 21.16
CA ALA A 313 -20.74 20.28 21.44
C ALA A 313 -19.75 21.45 21.59
N SER A 314 -18.63 21.22 22.27
CA SER A 314 -17.55 22.20 22.40
C SER A 314 -16.92 22.53 21.04
N VAL A 315 -16.63 21.53 20.21
CA VAL A 315 -16.10 21.72 18.84
C VAL A 315 -17.06 22.54 17.98
N LYS A 316 -18.37 22.29 18.08
CA LYS A 316 -19.41 23.08 17.40
C LYS A 316 -19.46 24.52 17.91
N ALA A 317 -19.40 24.72 19.23
CA ALA A 317 -19.39 26.06 19.82
C ALA A 317 -18.13 26.85 19.45
N ALA A 318 -16.98 26.18 19.29
CA ALA A 318 -15.73 26.76 18.82
C ALA A 318 -15.70 27.05 17.30
N GLY A 319 -16.76 26.70 16.55
CA GLY A 319 -16.82 26.88 15.10
C GLY A 319 -15.86 25.99 14.30
N LYS A 320 -15.30 24.95 14.94
CA LYS A 320 -14.36 23.97 14.33
C LYS A 320 -15.09 22.78 13.68
N TYR A 321 -16.42 22.74 13.76
CA TYR A 321 -17.29 21.74 13.11
C TYR A 321 -17.64 22.18 11.69
N ARG A 322 -16.98 21.60 10.67
CA ARG A 322 -17.08 22.06 9.28
C ARG A 322 -18.11 21.27 8.50
N GLN A 323 -18.79 21.94 7.58
CA GLN A 323 -19.63 21.30 6.59
C GLN A 323 -18.91 21.35 5.25
N GLU A 324 -18.53 20.19 4.78
CA GLU A 324 -17.70 19.99 3.61
C GLU A 324 -18.52 19.43 2.45
N ASP A 325 -18.20 19.88 1.24
CA ASP A 325 -18.93 19.52 0.02
C ASP A 325 -18.37 18.24 -0.64
N ARG A 326 -18.83 17.96 -1.86
CA ARG A 326 -18.39 16.78 -2.64
C ARG A 326 -16.92 16.84 -3.06
N ASN A 327 -16.32 18.03 -3.09
CA ASN A 327 -14.95 18.26 -3.53
C ASN A 327 -13.94 18.17 -2.39
N TYR A 328 -14.39 18.10 -1.13
CA TYR A 328 -13.51 17.93 0.01
C TYR A 328 -12.69 16.64 -0.12
N THR A 329 -11.38 16.79 0.08
CA THR A 329 -10.44 15.69 0.19
C THR A 329 -10.36 15.32 1.66
N VAL A 330 -10.73 14.09 2.00
CA VAL A 330 -10.65 13.62 3.39
C VAL A 330 -9.19 13.58 3.83
N GLU A 331 -8.93 14.07 5.04
CA GLU A 331 -7.62 14.08 5.66
C GLU A 331 -7.49 12.96 6.70
N ASP A 332 -6.26 12.59 7.01
CA ASP A 332 -5.98 11.55 7.99
C ASP A 332 -6.48 11.95 9.38
N GLY A 333 -7.23 11.05 10.01
CA GLY A 333 -7.81 11.25 11.32
C GLY A 333 -9.08 12.10 11.37
N ASP A 334 -9.62 12.53 10.24
CA ASP A 334 -10.91 13.25 10.21
C ASP A 334 -12.01 12.43 10.90
N ILE A 335 -12.80 13.07 11.77
CA ILE A 335 -14.01 12.50 12.33
C ILE A 335 -15.19 13.02 11.51
N ILE A 336 -15.90 12.13 10.83
CA ILE A 336 -16.88 12.50 9.81
C ILE A 336 -18.26 11.91 10.12
N PHE A 337 -19.28 12.75 9.97
CA PHE A 337 -20.68 12.36 9.87
C PHE A 337 -21.20 12.67 8.46
N PHE A 338 -21.61 11.64 7.70
CA PHE A 338 -22.10 11.82 6.34
C PHE A 338 -23.61 12.05 6.30
N LYS A 339 -24.05 13.14 5.64
CA LYS A 339 -25.45 13.35 5.28
C LYS A 339 -25.67 12.80 3.89
N PHE A 340 -26.67 11.95 3.74
CA PHE A 340 -27.06 11.36 2.46
C PHE A 340 -28.58 11.34 2.35
N ASN A 341 -29.07 11.36 1.13
CA ASN A 341 -30.49 11.20 0.86
C ASN A 341 -30.81 9.70 0.94
N THR A 342 -31.74 9.29 1.79
CA THR A 342 -32.27 7.94 1.76
C THR A 342 -33.02 7.76 0.44
N PRO A 343 -32.74 6.70 -0.34
CA PRO A 343 -33.61 6.36 -1.46
C PRO A 343 -35.02 6.18 -0.90
N GLN A 344 -35.99 6.99 -1.35
CA GLN A 344 -37.40 6.67 -1.12
C GLN A 344 -37.62 5.28 -1.72
N GLN A 345 -37.98 4.31 -0.88
CA GLN A 345 -38.49 3.01 -1.33
C GLN A 345 -39.76 3.19 -2.13
#